data_AF-A0A6B8TGG6-F1
#
_entry.id   AF-A0A6B8TGG6-F1
#
_cell.length_a   1.000
_cell.length_b   1.000
_cell.length_c   1.000
_cell.angle_alpha   90.00
_cell.angle_beta   90.00
_cell.angle_gamma   90.00
#
_symmetry.space_group_name_H-M   'P 1'
#
loop_
_entity.id
_entity.type
_entity.pdbx_description
1 polymer ?
#
loop_
_entity_poly.entity_id
_entity_poly.type
_entity_poly.pdbx_seq_one_letter_code
_entity_poly.pdbx_strand_id
1 'polypeptide(L)'
;MTNTSNDLHSNFLATDVTQDTGIQRIGQHSPTLADRYRAACGEELALISTFYRHPVAARSFRPGALDHTITLPDTDGVTATIRTHRVRVPAGLVRDLSLRYPEYLMLSGDPVYLFTASILVGLHDDQPAPLAGPVHARAIAEALHDARDVANIHPNGTDPASGAFRFSWIGDREGRVFTSPPELFTPRSRAA
;
A
#
# COMPACT_ATOMS: atom_id res chain seq x y z
N MET A 1 -10.05 29.13 67.55
CA MET A 1 -11.38 29.41 68.13
C MET A 1 -11.92 30.68 67.48
N THR A 2 -13.14 30.59 66.93
CA THR A 2 -14.12 31.65 66.55
C THR A 2 -13.67 32.73 65.55
N ASN A 3 -14.10 32.64 64.26
CA ASN A 3 -15.33 33.24 63.64
C ASN A 3 -15.40 34.77 63.82
N THR A 4 -15.62 35.60 62.80
CA THR A 4 -16.95 35.80 62.16
C THR A 4 -16.84 36.70 60.90
N SER A 5 -17.80 36.48 60.00
CA SER A 5 -18.10 37.02 58.66
C SER A 5 -18.44 38.52 58.52
N ASN A 6 -18.42 39.00 57.26
CA ASN A 6 -19.50 39.76 56.56
C ASN A 6 -19.09 39.85 55.06
N ASP A 7 -19.83 39.28 54.08
CA ASP A 7 -21.07 39.75 53.42
C ASP A 7 -20.93 41.16 52.79
N LEU A 8 -21.32 41.51 51.56
CA LEU A 8 -22.21 40.97 50.52
C LEU A 8 -22.05 41.86 49.24
N HIS A 9 -22.71 41.49 48.13
CA HIS A 9 -23.08 42.28 46.90
C HIS A 9 -22.10 42.24 45.70
N SER A 10 -22.46 41.91 44.45
CA SER A 10 -23.74 41.62 43.77
C SER A 10 -23.51 40.93 42.41
N ASN A 11 -24.45 40.08 42.00
CA ASN A 11 -25.02 39.85 40.65
C ASN A 11 -24.17 40.12 39.40
N PHE A 12 -23.98 39.08 38.56
CA PHE A 12 -24.44 39.11 37.17
C PHE A 12 -24.66 37.68 36.65
N LEU A 13 -25.93 37.33 36.46
CA LEU A 13 -26.37 36.21 35.63
C LEU A 13 -26.33 36.68 34.18
N ALA A 14 -25.53 36.02 33.35
CA ALA A 14 -25.73 35.95 31.91
C ALA A 14 -25.40 34.52 31.48
N THR A 15 -26.44 33.67 31.50
CA THR A 15 -26.52 32.53 30.59
C THR A 15 -26.50 33.07 29.17
N ASP A 16 -25.47 32.73 28.42
CA ASP A 16 -25.65 32.48 27.00
C ASP A 16 -25.05 31.13 26.64
N VAL A 17 -25.85 30.38 25.91
CA VAL A 17 -25.60 29.03 25.43
C VAL A 17 -24.97 29.16 24.05
N THR A 18 -24.17 28.15 23.69
CA THR A 18 -23.83 27.68 22.34
C THR A 18 -22.41 27.95 21.83
N GLN A 19 -21.93 26.91 21.13
CA GLN A 19 -20.78 26.78 20.21
C GLN A 19 -19.54 26.18 20.88
N ASP A 20 -19.48 24.85 20.96
CA ASP A 20 -19.06 23.98 19.85
C ASP A 20 -17.71 24.39 19.28
N THR A 21 -16.66 23.79 19.81
CA THR A 21 -15.46 23.52 19.02
C THR A 21 -14.88 22.20 19.51
N GLY A 22 -15.59 21.13 19.13
CA GLY A 22 -14.93 19.85 18.93
C GLY A 22 -13.86 20.02 17.84
N ILE A 23 -12.60 20.11 18.23
CA ILE A 23 -11.50 19.66 17.37
C ILE A 23 -10.81 18.57 18.16
N GLN A 24 -11.30 17.36 17.94
CA GLN A 24 -10.58 16.13 18.23
C GLN A 24 -9.13 16.34 17.82
N ARG A 25 -8.20 16.15 18.76
CA ARG A 25 -6.80 15.95 18.47
C ARG A 25 -6.74 14.87 17.39
N ILE A 26 -6.48 15.28 16.16
CA ILE A 26 -6.08 14.39 15.08
C ILE A 26 -4.88 13.65 15.66
N GLY A 27 -5.06 12.37 15.99
CA GLY A 27 -3.99 11.56 16.55
C GLY A 27 -2.82 11.70 15.61
N GLN A 28 -1.72 12.27 16.10
CA GLN A 28 -0.46 12.37 15.36
C GLN A 28 -0.04 10.92 15.04
N HIS A 29 -0.47 10.42 13.89
CA HIS A 29 0.04 9.16 13.36
C HIS A 29 1.47 9.44 12.95
N SER A 30 2.42 8.84 13.66
CA SER A 30 3.80 8.76 13.20
C SER A 30 3.77 8.18 11.78
N PRO A 31 4.37 8.86 10.78
CA PRO A 31 4.28 8.42 9.40
C PRO A 31 4.88 7.02 9.27
N THR A 32 4.12 6.12 8.64
CA THR A 32 4.58 4.74 8.40
C THR A 32 5.78 4.76 7.45
N LEU A 33 6.51 3.64 7.34
CA LEU A 33 7.61 3.53 6.37
C LEU A 33 7.10 3.74 4.93
N ALA A 34 5.90 3.23 4.61
CA ALA A 34 5.24 3.44 3.33
C ALA A 34 4.94 4.92 3.07
N ASP A 35 4.52 5.68 4.09
CA ASP A 35 4.26 7.12 3.95
C ASP A 35 5.53 7.90 3.63
N ARG A 36 6.65 7.52 4.27
CA ARG A 36 7.96 8.12 3.98
C ARG A 36 8.41 7.83 2.55
N TYR A 37 8.22 6.59 2.07
CA TYR A 37 8.57 6.22 0.69
C TYR A 37 7.68 6.90 -0.34
N ARG A 38 6.38 7.05 -0.06
CA ARG A 38 5.48 7.80 -0.94
C ARG A 38 5.90 9.27 -1.06
N ALA A 39 6.37 9.86 0.04
CA ALA A 39 6.84 11.25 0.05
C ALA A 39 8.21 11.42 -0.65
N ALA A 40 9.14 10.49 -0.44
CA ALA A 40 10.51 10.62 -0.95
C ALA A 40 10.71 10.08 -2.37
N CYS A 41 9.95 9.05 -2.78
CA CYS A 41 10.11 8.33 -4.05
C CYS A 41 8.86 8.46 -4.94
N GLY A 42 8.09 9.55 -4.80
CA GLY A 42 6.76 9.68 -5.41
C GLY A 42 6.78 9.57 -6.93
N GLU A 43 7.79 10.14 -7.59
CA GLU A 43 7.93 10.11 -9.05
C GLU A 43 8.27 8.70 -9.55
N GLU A 44 9.20 8.00 -8.89
CA GLU A 44 9.60 6.64 -9.22
C GLU A 44 8.45 5.66 -8.99
N LEU A 45 7.70 5.81 -7.89
CA LEU A 45 6.53 4.98 -7.58
C LEU A 45 5.39 5.23 -8.58
N ALA A 46 5.17 6.47 -9.03
CA ALA A 46 4.22 6.80 -10.08
C ALA A 46 4.61 6.18 -11.43
N LEU A 47 5.91 6.18 -11.74
CA LEU A 47 6.45 5.56 -12.94
C LEU A 47 6.26 4.03 -12.92
N ILE A 48 6.64 3.37 -11.81
CA ILE A 48 6.40 1.93 -11.61
C ILE A 48 4.92 1.60 -11.75
N SER A 49 4.05 2.45 -11.19
CA SER A 49 2.61 2.30 -11.31
C SER A 49 2.09 2.36 -12.73
N THR A 50 2.65 3.27 -13.52
CA THR A 50 2.33 3.38 -14.95
C THR A 50 2.71 2.11 -15.71
N PHE A 51 3.85 1.49 -15.40
CA PHE A 51 4.31 0.31 -16.13
C PHE A 51 3.46 -0.93 -15.92
N TYR A 52 2.98 -1.20 -14.70
CA TYR A 52 2.09 -2.33 -14.48
C TYR A 52 0.69 -2.08 -15.07
N ARG A 53 0.21 -0.83 -15.13
CA ARG A 53 -1.08 -0.45 -15.76
C ARG A 53 -1.00 -0.46 -17.30
N HIS A 54 0.15 -0.15 -17.86
CA HIS A 54 0.36 -0.04 -19.31
C HIS A 54 1.65 -0.75 -19.76
N PRO A 55 1.65 -2.09 -19.83
CA PRO A 55 2.84 -2.87 -20.20
C PRO A 55 3.30 -2.63 -21.64
N VAL A 56 2.45 -2.07 -22.52
CA VAL A 56 2.88 -1.64 -23.87
C VAL A 56 3.78 -0.41 -23.78
N ALA A 57 3.46 0.54 -22.91
CA ALA A 57 4.36 1.66 -22.61
C ALA A 57 5.68 1.13 -22.06
N ALA A 58 5.63 0.16 -21.13
CA ALA A 58 6.83 -0.49 -20.59
C ALA A 58 7.73 -1.11 -21.68
N ARG A 59 7.14 -1.84 -22.64
CA ARG A 59 7.87 -2.47 -23.75
C ARG A 59 8.55 -1.48 -24.70
N SER A 60 7.97 -0.29 -24.89
CA SER A 60 8.55 0.77 -25.72
C SER A 60 9.81 1.37 -25.10
N PHE A 61 9.96 1.30 -23.77
CA PHE A 61 11.17 1.77 -23.09
C PHE A 61 12.28 0.70 -23.06
N ARG A 62 11.97 -0.58 -22.79
CA ARG A 62 12.87 -1.74 -23.01
C ARG A 62 12.08 -3.05 -23.19
N PRO A 63 12.50 -3.99 -24.07
CA PRO A 63 11.87 -5.31 -24.20
C PRO A 63 12.29 -6.22 -23.03
N GLY A 64 11.46 -6.30 -21.99
CA GLY A 64 11.69 -7.14 -20.81
C GLY A 64 10.77 -6.70 -19.67
N ALA A 65 10.64 -7.51 -18.62
CA ALA A 65 10.05 -7.04 -17.37
C ALA A 65 10.89 -5.82 -16.92
N LEU A 66 10.27 -4.64 -16.86
CA LEU A 66 11.01 -3.44 -16.49
C LEU A 66 11.31 -3.50 -15.00
N ASP A 67 12.56 -3.81 -14.70
CA ASP A 67 13.11 -3.67 -13.36
C ASP A 67 13.38 -2.18 -13.12
N HIS A 68 12.84 -1.67 -12.02
CA HIS A 68 13.07 -0.30 -11.57
C HIS A 68 13.79 -0.29 -10.25
N THR A 69 14.98 0.28 -10.23
CA THR A 69 15.78 0.44 -9.03
C THR A 69 15.55 1.83 -8.45
N ILE A 70 15.17 1.89 -7.18
CA ILE A 70 15.04 3.12 -6.41
C ILE A 70 16.04 3.12 -5.27
N THR A 71 16.55 4.29 -4.90
CA THR A 71 17.36 4.47 -3.69
C THR A 71 16.45 4.72 -2.51
N LEU A 72 16.67 4.02 -1.39
CA LEU A 72 15.84 4.18 -0.21
C LEU A 72 16.32 5.38 0.64
N PRO A 73 15.42 6.28 1.07
CA PRO A 73 15.78 7.52 1.75
C PRO A 73 16.26 7.33 3.19
N ASP A 74 16.02 6.16 3.77
CA ASP A 74 16.25 5.86 5.19
C ASP A 74 17.50 5.03 5.45
N THR A 75 18.24 4.64 4.41
CA THR A 75 19.49 3.89 4.57
C THR A 75 20.46 4.18 3.44
N ASP A 76 21.62 4.74 3.78
CA ASP A 76 22.67 5.04 2.82
C ASP A 76 23.13 3.78 2.09
N GLY A 77 23.19 3.88 0.76
CA GLY A 77 23.65 2.78 -0.10
C GLY A 77 22.68 1.61 -0.23
N VAL A 78 21.44 1.70 0.26
CA VAL A 78 20.40 0.67 0.03
C VAL A 78 19.52 1.06 -1.15
N THR A 79 19.28 0.08 -2.01
CA THR A 79 18.40 0.20 -3.16
C THR A 79 17.33 -0.90 -3.14
N ALA A 80 16.23 -0.65 -3.84
CA ALA A 80 15.21 -1.63 -4.10
C ALA A 80 14.95 -1.76 -5.60
N THR A 81 15.11 -2.98 -6.13
CA THR A 81 14.79 -3.31 -7.52
C THR A 81 13.40 -3.93 -7.57
N ILE A 82 12.52 -3.31 -8.34
CA ILE A 82 11.09 -3.59 -8.39
C ILE A 82 10.74 -4.08 -9.79
N ARG A 83 10.29 -5.32 -9.89
CA ARG A 83 9.78 -5.93 -11.12
C ARG A 83 8.28 -6.05 -11.04
N THR A 84 7.57 -5.55 -12.04
CA THR A 84 6.11 -5.66 -12.08
C THR A 84 5.62 -6.58 -13.18
N HIS A 85 4.51 -7.25 -12.93
CA HIS A 85 3.86 -8.16 -13.86
C HIS A 85 2.35 -8.06 -13.71
N ARG A 86 1.62 -8.33 -14.80
CA ARG A 86 0.17 -8.51 -14.74
C ARG A 86 -0.29 -9.65 -15.63
N VAL A 87 -1.36 -10.30 -15.22
CA VAL A 87 -2.05 -11.33 -15.99
C VAL A 87 -3.55 -11.14 -15.88
N ARG A 88 -4.29 -11.39 -16.97
CA ARG A 88 -5.75 -11.29 -16.95
C ARG A 88 -6.33 -12.39 -16.07
N VAL A 89 -7.25 -12.03 -15.17
CA VAL A 89 -7.99 -13.00 -14.35
C VAL A 89 -9.02 -13.73 -15.22
N PRO A 90 -9.11 -15.07 -15.14
CA PRO A 90 -10.12 -15.83 -15.88
C PRO A 90 -11.55 -15.41 -15.49
N ALA A 91 -12.45 -15.34 -16.47
CA ALA A 91 -13.84 -14.91 -16.24
C ALA A 91 -14.58 -15.78 -15.21
N GLY A 92 -14.27 -17.08 -15.15
CA GLY A 92 -14.80 -17.98 -14.12
C GLY A 92 -14.42 -17.55 -12.69
N LEU A 93 -13.14 -17.20 -12.48
CA LEU A 93 -12.67 -16.71 -11.18
C LEU A 93 -13.26 -15.34 -10.83
N VAL A 94 -13.41 -14.44 -11.81
CA VAL A 94 -14.12 -13.15 -11.60
C VAL A 94 -15.57 -13.39 -11.17
N ARG A 95 -16.27 -14.34 -11.81
CA ARG A 95 -17.63 -14.73 -11.45
C ARG A 95 -17.68 -15.29 -10.03
N ASP A 96 -16.75 -16.16 -9.65
CA ASP A 96 -16.72 -16.73 -8.29
C ASP A 96 -16.45 -15.66 -7.23
N LEU A 97 -15.55 -14.71 -7.51
CA LEU A 97 -15.29 -13.57 -6.64
C LEU A 97 -16.52 -12.67 -6.49
N SER A 98 -17.29 -12.47 -7.57
CA SER A 98 -18.51 -11.66 -7.54
C SER A 98 -19.61 -12.20 -6.61
N LEU A 99 -19.56 -13.49 -6.26
CA LEU A 99 -20.48 -14.08 -5.27
C LEU A 99 -20.20 -13.62 -3.84
N ARG A 100 -18.99 -13.12 -3.56
CA ARG A 100 -18.55 -12.68 -2.21
C ARG A 100 -18.27 -11.19 -2.13
N TYR A 101 -17.87 -10.59 -3.25
CA TYR A 101 -17.39 -9.21 -3.34
C TYR A 101 -18.20 -8.44 -4.41
N PRO A 102 -19.18 -7.62 -4.01
CA PRO A 102 -20.11 -6.94 -4.92
C PRO A 102 -19.43 -6.03 -5.96
N GLU A 103 -18.25 -5.48 -5.66
CA GLU A 103 -17.51 -4.61 -6.57
C GLU A 103 -17.17 -5.29 -7.91
N TYR A 104 -17.07 -6.62 -7.94
CA TYR A 104 -16.82 -7.38 -9.17
C TYR A 104 -18.06 -7.46 -10.08
N LEU A 105 -19.27 -7.28 -9.55
CA LEU A 105 -20.49 -7.22 -10.36
C LEU A 105 -20.60 -5.90 -11.13
N MET A 106 -19.98 -4.83 -10.61
CA MET A 106 -20.03 -3.49 -11.20
C MET A 106 -19.10 -3.31 -12.41
N LEU A 107 -18.31 -4.34 -12.75
CA LEU A 107 -17.28 -4.25 -13.78
C LEU A 107 -17.83 -4.24 -15.21
N SER A 108 -19.11 -4.53 -15.45
CA SER A 108 -19.73 -4.40 -16.78
C SER A 108 -18.98 -5.12 -17.94
N GLY A 109 -18.21 -6.17 -17.63
CA GLY A 109 -17.37 -6.89 -18.60
C GLY A 109 -15.94 -6.39 -18.74
N ASP A 110 -15.56 -5.36 -17.97
CA ASP A 110 -14.20 -4.85 -17.92
C ASP A 110 -13.20 -5.91 -17.45
N PRO A 111 -12.00 -5.96 -18.05
CA PRO A 111 -11.01 -6.95 -17.70
C PRO A 111 -10.42 -6.68 -16.31
N VAL A 112 -10.39 -7.74 -15.52
CA VAL A 112 -9.70 -7.79 -14.23
C VAL A 112 -8.32 -8.39 -14.41
N TYR A 113 -7.35 -7.88 -13.67
CA TYR A 113 -5.96 -8.33 -13.69
C TYR A 113 -5.49 -8.73 -12.30
N LEU A 114 -4.70 -9.78 -12.26
CA LEU A 114 -3.82 -10.11 -11.15
C LEU A 114 -2.50 -9.39 -11.42
N PHE A 115 -2.15 -8.49 -10.52
CA PHE A 115 -0.88 -7.78 -10.53
C PHE A 115 0.10 -8.43 -9.57
N THR A 116 1.38 -8.34 -9.90
CA THR A 116 2.47 -8.80 -9.05
C THR A 116 3.60 -7.78 -9.06
N ALA A 117 4.12 -7.44 -7.88
CA ALA A 117 5.36 -6.71 -7.70
C ALA A 117 6.37 -7.63 -6.99
N SER A 118 7.52 -7.86 -7.61
CA SER A 118 8.65 -8.54 -6.98
C SER A 118 9.69 -7.49 -6.59
N ILE A 119 10.05 -7.45 -5.31
CA ILE A 119 10.88 -6.38 -4.75
C ILE A 119 12.11 -7.02 -4.11
N LEU A 120 13.27 -6.73 -4.68
CA LEU A 120 14.56 -7.13 -4.15
C LEU A 120 15.19 -5.92 -3.46
N VAL A 121 15.44 -6.01 -2.15
CA VAL A 121 16.10 -4.96 -1.37
C VAL A 121 17.53 -5.39 -1.12
N GLY A 122 18.49 -4.56 -1.51
CA GLY A 122 19.91 -4.85 -1.42
C GLY A 122 20.74 -3.59 -1.29
N LEU A 123 22.02 -3.76 -0.98
CA LEU A 123 23.01 -2.70 -1.08
C LEU A 123 23.25 -2.39 -2.57
N HIS A 124 23.73 -1.17 -2.85
CA HIS A 124 24.05 -0.69 -4.20
C HIS A 124 25.04 -1.61 -4.95
N ASP A 125 25.86 -2.37 -4.21
CA ASP A 125 26.84 -3.34 -4.73
C ASP A 125 26.28 -4.79 -4.81
N ASP A 126 24.97 -4.96 -4.99
CA ASP A 126 24.27 -6.26 -5.11
C ASP A 126 24.39 -7.22 -3.90
N GLN A 127 24.89 -6.73 -2.75
CA GLN A 127 24.88 -7.50 -1.52
C GLN A 127 23.50 -7.44 -0.86
N PRO A 128 22.91 -8.57 -0.43
CA PRO A 128 21.63 -8.54 0.28
C PRO A 128 21.75 -7.70 1.56
N ALA A 129 20.88 -6.70 1.71
CA ALA A 129 20.84 -5.87 2.91
C ALA A 129 20.39 -6.72 4.12
N PRO A 130 21.08 -6.65 5.27
CA PRO A 130 20.79 -7.53 6.41
C PRO A 130 19.41 -7.26 7.03
N LEU A 131 18.71 -8.36 7.39
CA LEU A 131 17.50 -8.51 8.25
C LEU A 131 16.24 -7.65 7.99
N ALA A 132 16.33 -6.43 7.44
CA ALA A 132 15.21 -5.51 7.23
C ALA A 132 14.57 -5.59 5.84
N GLY A 133 15.16 -6.35 4.90
CA GLY A 133 14.68 -6.49 3.52
C GLY A 133 13.16 -6.77 3.38
N PRO A 134 12.56 -7.69 4.15
CA PRO A 134 11.11 -7.93 4.09
C PRO A 134 10.28 -6.70 4.49
N VAL A 135 10.73 -5.92 5.48
CA VAL A 135 10.03 -4.74 5.98
C VAL A 135 10.05 -3.62 4.94
N HIS A 136 11.22 -3.35 4.35
CA HIS A 136 11.36 -2.37 3.28
C HIS A 136 10.58 -2.79 2.03
N ALA A 137 10.68 -4.06 1.63
CA ALA A 137 9.93 -4.58 0.48
C ALA A 137 8.42 -4.44 0.68
N ARG A 138 7.91 -4.75 1.89
CA ARG A 138 6.50 -4.55 2.22
C ARG A 138 6.12 -3.07 2.16
N ALA A 139 6.91 -2.18 2.76
CA ALA A 139 6.60 -0.76 2.76
C ALA A 139 6.61 -0.14 1.34
N ILE A 140 7.49 -0.60 0.46
CA ILE A 140 7.50 -0.19 -0.95
C ILE A 140 6.23 -0.68 -1.65
N ALA A 141 5.85 -1.95 -1.44
CA ALA A 141 4.61 -2.48 -2.00
C ALA A 141 3.40 -1.66 -1.53
N GLU A 142 3.33 -1.29 -0.26
CA GLU A 142 2.26 -0.44 0.29
C GLU A 142 2.31 1.00 -0.24
N ALA A 143 3.50 1.55 -0.48
CA ALA A 143 3.67 2.89 -1.02
C ALA A 143 3.20 3.03 -2.47
N LEU A 144 3.15 1.93 -3.25
CA LEU A 144 2.58 1.88 -4.60
C LEU A 144 1.05 2.08 -4.62
N HIS A 145 0.39 2.04 -3.45
CA HIS A 145 -1.06 2.06 -3.33
C HIS A 145 -1.55 3.15 -2.39
N ASP A 146 -2.84 3.49 -2.52
CA ASP A 146 -3.55 4.30 -1.55
C ASP A 146 -3.63 3.54 -0.21
N ALA A 147 -3.63 4.27 0.92
CA ALA A 147 -3.69 3.66 2.25
C ALA A 147 -4.89 2.72 2.44
N ARG A 148 -6.03 3.01 1.79
CA ARG A 148 -7.25 2.18 1.82
C ARG A 148 -7.09 0.83 1.11
N ASP A 149 -6.15 0.74 0.17
CA ASP A 149 -5.98 -0.44 -0.71
C ASP A 149 -4.92 -1.40 -0.16
N VAL A 150 -4.08 -0.94 0.76
CA VAL A 150 -2.98 -1.71 1.38
C VAL A 150 -3.43 -3.05 1.98
N ALA A 151 -4.64 -3.10 2.54
CA ALA A 151 -5.19 -4.33 3.13
C ALA A 151 -5.41 -5.45 2.10
N ASN A 152 -5.54 -5.09 0.82
CA ASN A 152 -5.75 -6.02 -0.31
C ASN A 152 -4.45 -6.33 -1.07
N ILE A 153 -3.30 -5.94 -0.51
CA ILE A 153 -1.98 -6.29 -1.05
C ILE A 153 -1.47 -7.50 -0.29
N HIS A 154 -1.40 -8.63 -0.97
CA HIS A 154 -1.10 -9.92 -0.35
C HIS A 154 0.35 -10.33 -0.58
N PRO A 155 1.09 -10.77 0.46
CA PRO A 155 2.39 -11.40 0.27
C PRO A 155 2.21 -12.75 -0.46
N ASN A 156 3.03 -12.99 -1.48
CA ASN A 156 2.99 -14.18 -2.34
C ASN A 156 4.36 -14.89 -2.32
N GLY A 157 4.92 -15.02 -1.12
CA GLY A 157 6.21 -15.64 -0.87
C GLY A 157 7.40 -14.88 -1.47
N THR A 158 8.47 -15.62 -1.71
CA THR A 158 9.73 -15.11 -2.25
C THR A 158 10.00 -15.80 -3.58
N ASP A 159 10.52 -15.04 -4.56
CA ASP A 159 11.01 -15.59 -5.81
C ASP A 159 12.23 -16.49 -5.54
N PRO A 160 12.16 -17.81 -5.80
CA PRO A 160 13.29 -18.70 -5.56
C PRO A 160 14.49 -18.40 -6.47
N ALA A 161 14.29 -17.74 -7.62
CA ALA A 161 15.37 -17.43 -8.56
C ALA A 161 16.13 -16.15 -8.18
N SER A 162 15.45 -15.16 -7.60
CA SER A 162 16.03 -13.83 -7.33
C SER A 162 16.09 -13.45 -5.85
N GLY A 163 15.42 -14.20 -4.98
CA GLY A 163 15.26 -13.83 -3.57
C GLY A 163 14.32 -12.63 -3.34
N ALA A 164 13.67 -12.12 -4.39
CA ALA A 164 12.78 -10.97 -4.30
C ALA A 164 11.47 -11.32 -3.57
N PHE A 165 11.00 -10.43 -2.70
CA PHE A 165 9.71 -10.58 -2.03
C PHE A 165 8.58 -10.26 -3.00
N ARG A 166 7.59 -11.14 -3.11
CA ARG A 166 6.47 -10.98 -4.04
C ARG A 166 5.24 -10.46 -3.31
N PHE A 167 4.60 -9.48 -3.90
CA PHE A 167 3.32 -8.95 -3.49
C PHE A 167 2.35 -9.03 -4.65
N SER A 168 1.09 -9.32 -4.38
CA SER A 168 0.08 -9.53 -5.41
C SER A 168 -1.27 -8.98 -4.97
N TRP A 169 -2.03 -8.48 -5.95
CA TRP A 169 -3.36 -7.93 -5.73
C TRP A 169 -4.19 -8.08 -7.01
N ILE A 170 -5.51 -8.01 -6.86
CA ILE A 170 -6.44 -7.97 -7.99
C ILE A 170 -6.85 -6.52 -8.22
N GLY A 171 -6.99 -6.13 -9.49
CA GLY A 171 -7.50 -4.81 -9.83
C GLY A 171 -8.00 -4.70 -11.27
N ASP A 172 -8.52 -3.54 -11.62
CA ASP A 172 -8.90 -3.22 -12.99
C ASP A 172 -7.68 -2.84 -13.86
N ARG A 173 -7.96 -2.41 -15.09
CA ARG A 173 -6.94 -1.94 -16.03
C ARG A 173 -6.11 -0.77 -15.50
N GLU A 174 -6.74 0.13 -14.74
CA GLU A 174 -6.12 1.34 -14.19
C GLU A 174 -5.41 1.08 -12.86
N GLY A 175 -5.41 -0.17 -12.40
CA GLY A 175 -4.73 -0.58 -11.19
C GLY A 175 -5.48 -0.26 -9.91
N ARG A 176 -6.79 0.05 -9.99
CA ARG A 176 -7.64 0.17 -8.80
C ARG A 176 -7.72 -1.20 -8.13
N VAL A 177 -7.39 -1.26 -6.85
CA VAL A 177 -7.34 -2.50 -6.10
C VAL A 177 -8.75 -2.95 -5.72
N PHE A 178 -9.01 -4.24 -5.85
CA PHE A 178 -10.25 -4.88 -5.41
C PHE A 178 -10.00 -5.77 -4.21
N THR A 179 -11.06 -5.99 -3.42
CA THR A 179 -10.98 -6.95 -2.33
C THR A 179 -10.74 -8.34 -2.89
N SER A 180 -9.82 -9.09 -2.30
CA SER A 180 -9.56 -10.46 -2.71
C SER A 180 -9.24 -11.36 -1.52
N PRO A 181 -9.59 -12.65 -1.58
CA PRO A 181 -9.21 -13.61 -0.55
C PRO A 181 -7.70 -13.81 -0.55
N PRO A 182 -7.01 -13.80 0.61
CA PRO A 182 -5.58 -14.07 0.69
C PRO A 182 -5.22 -15.47 0.15
N GLU A 183 -6.15 -16.43 0.19
CA GLU A 183 -5.96 -17.80 -0.28
C GLU A 183 -5.67 -17.90 -1.79
N LEU A 184 -5.99 -16.86 -2.58
CA LEU A 184 -5.61 -16.80 -3.99
C LEU A 184 -4.10 -16.62 -4.20
N PHE A 185 -3.40 -16.12 -3.18
CA PHE A 185 -2.00 -15.70 -3.26
C PHE A 185 -1.09 -16.51 -2.33
N THR A 186 -1.65 -17.32 -1.44
CA THR A 186 -0.86 -18.23 -0.62
C THR A 186 -0.12 -19.21 -1.53
N PRO A 187 1.22 -19.29 -1.45
CA PRO A 187 1.98 -20.28 -2.20
C PRO A 187 1.44 -21.66 -1.83
N ARG A 188 0.83 -22.36 -2.78
CA ARG A 188 0.46 -23.75 -2.55
C ARG A 188 1.75 -24.52 -2.37
N SER A 189 1.96 -25.06 -1.17
CA SER A 189 2.97 -26.08 -0.94
C SER A 189 2.76 -27.13 -2.02
N ARG A 190 3.72 -27.26 -2.94
CA ARG A 190 3.66 -28.27 -3.99
C ARG A 190 3.47 -29.61 -3.27
N ALA A 191 2.32 -30.26 -3.45
CA ALA A 191 2.20 -31.67 -3.06
C ALA A 191 3.27 -32.40 -3.88
N ALA A 192 4.27 -32.93 -3.18
CA ALA A 192 5.35 -33.72 -3.74
C ALA A 192 4.83 -35.08 -4.22
#